data_AF-A0A3D1ZLR1-F1
#
_entry.id   AF-A0A3D1ZLR1-F1
#
_cell.length_a   1.000
_cell.length_b   1.000
_cell.length_c   1.000
_cell.angle_alpha   90.00
_cell.angle_beta   90.00
_cell.angle_gamma   90.00
#
_symmetry.space_group_name_H-M   'P 1'
#
loop_
_entity.id
_entity.type
_entity.pdbx_description
1 polymer ?
#
loop_
_entity_poly.entity_id
_entity_poly.type
_entity_poly.pdbx_seq_one_letter_code
_entity_poly.pdbx_strand_id
1 'polypeptide(L)'
;IDGLYQAKDTLEKPQHFPPEASDRVLAEGYRYLLAHLNRTIEFEFRADPLFPEFFRSMDMLRKWTGENPDAMYLKAPIDGQGFYRVTGQAANTKEWKTSKRGIKGPKAPRHVTFQTVSDVPGHTGEMAEMQQCKSQTLDFITGLNLLTDRKGRFELLIGPERPANYKGNFLLSRKLLACPSNDTSAIKEAKWLAVREIFSDWQNEIPLELDIVRLDSAGLSKPPITVEQLTTKLTNIAKEVPNQIRFWNLIMEFPLEVARDA
;
A
#
# COMPACT_ATOMS: atom_id res chain seq x y z
N ILE A 1 -13.69 -19.67 7.36
CA ILE A 1 -15.14 -19.35 7.38
C ILE A 1 -15.47 -18.54 8.62
N ASP A 2 -15.05 -18.97 9.81
CA ASP A 2 -15.27 -18.24 11.07
C ASP A 2 -14.86 -16.77 11.03
N GLY A 3 -13.73 -16.45 10.38
CA GLY A 3 -13.30 -15.06 10.16
C GLY A 3 -14.30 -14.20 9.39
N LEU A 4 -15.10 -14.78 8.48
CA LEU A 4 -16.16 -14.06 7.77
C LEU A 4 -17.36 -13.80 8.68
N TYR A 5 -17.70 -14.73 9.57
CA TYR A 5 -18.74 -14.50 10.58
C TYR A 5 -18.31 -13.43 11.58
N GLN A 6 -17.04 -13.42 11.99
CA GLN A 6 -16.49 -12.35 12.82
C GLN A 6 -16.50 -11.00 12.08
N ALA A 7 -16.18 -10.99 10.79
CA ALA A 7 -16.22 -9.77 9.97
C ALA A 7 -17.65 -9.27 9.74
N LYS A 8 -18.64 -10.17 9.71
CA LYS A 8 -20.06 -9.80 9.72
C LYS A 8 -20.44 -9.16 11.06
N ASP A 9 -20.02 -9.77 12.16
CA ASP A 9 -20.26 -9.24 13.51
C ASP A 9 -19.72 -7.82 13.70
N THR A 10 -18.55 -7.49 13.11
CA THR A 10 -17.97 -6.15 13.19
C THR A 10 -18.78 -5.08 12.44
N LEU A 11 -19.65 -5.47 11.51
CA LEU A 11 -20.55 -4.58 10.78
C LEU A 11 -21.93 -4.42 11.43
N GLU A 12 -22.30 -5.33 12.33
CA GLU A 12 -23.67 -5.41 12.87
C GLU A 12 -23.74 -5.08 14.36
N LYS A 13 -22.70 -5.39 15.12
CA LYS A 13 -22.76 -5.30 16.58
C LYS A 13 -22.25 -3.94 17.08
N PRO A 14 -23.04 -3.21 17.91
CA PRO A 14 -22.72 -1.84 18.33
C PRO A 14 -21.34 -1.65 18.98
N GLN A 15 -20.79 -2.65 19.68
CA GLN A 15 -19.46 -2.55 20.30
C GLN A 15 -18.30 -2.38 19.29
N HIS A 16 -18.56 -2.60 18.00
CA HIS A 16 -17.60 -2.40 16.92
C HIS A 16 -17.83 -1.10 16.16
N PHE A 17 -18.65 -0.21 16.70
CA PHE A 17 -18.96 1.11 16.16
C PHE A 17 -19.35 1.11 14.66
N PRO A 18 -20.19 0.16 14.19
CA PRO A 18 -20.72 0.27 12.85
C PRO A 18 -21.67 1.48 12.74
N PRO A 19 -21.89 2.02 11.53
CA PRO A 19 -22.95 2.99 11.30
C PRO A 19 -24.34 2.42 11.67
N GLU A 20 -25.31 3.31 11.92
CA GLU A 20 -26.70 2.90 12.21
C GLU A 20 -27.26 1.99 11.10
N ALA A 21 -27.85 0.88 11.51
CA ALA A 21 -28.30 -0.14 10.59
C ALA A 21 -29.52 0.32 9.78
N SER A 22 -29.41 0.20 8.46
CA SER A 22 -30.49 0.22 7.49
C SER A 22 -30.18 -0.78 6.40
N ASP A 23 -31.15 -1.17 5.58
CA ASP A 23 -30.94 -2.11 4.46
C ASP A 23 -29.78 -1.66 3.56
N ARG A 24 -29.69 -0.36 3.28
CA ARG A 24 -28.60 0.22 2.49
C ARG A 24 -27.25 0.10 3.20
N VAL A 25 -27.19 0.46 4.48
CA VAL A 25 -25.93 0.41 5.26
C VAL A 25 -25.42 -1.02 5.36
N LEU A 26 -26.29 -1.99 5.65
CA LEU A 26 -25.92 -3.40 5.74
C LEU A 26 -25.45 -3.94 4.38
N ALA A 27 -26.16 -3.64 3.30
CA ALA A 27 -25.74 -4.04 1.95
C ALA A 27 -24.36 -3.49 1.57
N GLU A 28 -24.10 -2.21 1.86
CA GLU A 28 -22.80 -1.59 1.63
C GLU A 28 -21.71 -2.13 2.56
N GLY A 29 -22.04 -2.43 3.81
CA GLY A 29 -21.15 -3.09 4.77
C GLY A 29 -20.71 -4.46 4.28
N TYR A 30 -21.63 -5.30 3.80
CA TYR A 30 -21.27 -6.61 3.25
C TYR A 30 -20.47 -6.50 1.96
N ARG A 31 -20.76 -5.51 1.10
CA ARG A 31 -19.93 -5.21 -0.07
C ARG A 31 -18.50 -4.83 0.35
N TYR A 32 -18.36 -4.03 1.40
CA TYR A 32 -17.08 -3.65 2.00
C TYR A 32 -16.34 -4.84 2.63
N LEU A 33 -17.04 -5.77 3.28
CA LEU A 33 -16.45 -7.03 3.76
C LEU A 33 -15.88 -7.88 2.62
N LEU A 34 -16.66 -8.08 1.55
CA LEU A 34 -16.23 -8.85 0.39
C LEU A 34 -15.06 -8.16 -0.34
N ALA A 35 -15.04 -6.83 -0.35
CA ALA A 35 -13.93 -6.03 -0.86
C ALA A 35 -12.63 -6.28 -0.06
N HIS A 36 -12.70 -6.29 1.28
CA HIS A 36 -11.57 -6.64 2.15
C HIS A 36 -11.11 -8.07 1.95
N LEU A 37 -12.04 -9.03 1.84
CA LEU A 37 -11.70 -10.43 1.56
C LEU A 37 -10.90 -10.55 0.26
N ASN A 38 -11.40 -9.95 -0.83
CA ASN A 38 -10.72 -9.94 -2.13
C ASN A 38 -9.31 -9.32 -2.01
N ARG A 39 -9.20 -8.15 -1.39
CA ARG A 39 -7.92 -7.49 -1.20
C ARG A 39 -6.93 -8.34 -0.40
N THR A 40 -7.35 -8.96 0.69
CA THR A 40 -6.48 -9.79 1.53
C THR A 40 -6.01 -11.04 0.77
N ILE A 41 -6.87 -11.64 -0.07
CA ILE A 41 -6.45 -12.72 -0.98
C ILE A 41 -5.32 -12.23 -1.90
N GLU A 42 -5.50 -11.08 -2.56
CA GLU A 42 -4.48 -10.52 -3.46
C GLU A 42 -3.16 -10.22 -2.74
N PHE A 43 -3.22 -9.64 -1.53
CA PHE A 43 -2.04 -9.40 -0.71
C PHE A 43 -1.30 -10.70 -0.37
N GLU A 44 -2.01 -11.73 0.10
CA GLU A 44 -1.39 -13.00 0.49
C GLU A 44 -0.78 -13.73 -0.71
N PHE A 45 -1.46 -13.80 -1.85
CA PHE A 45 -0.96 -14.52 -3.02
C PHE A 45 0.20 -13.82 -3.72
N ARG A 46 0.26 -12.49 -3.63
CA ARG A 46 1.34 -11.66 -4.18
C ARG A 46 2.45 -11.36 -3.18
N ALA A 47 2.36 -11.79 -1.93
CA ALA A 47 3.40 -11.58 -0.90
C ALA A 47 4.63 -12.49 -1.12
N ASP A 48 5.29 -12.34 -2.26
CA ASP A 48 6.52 -13.05 -2.61
C ASP A 48 7.59 -12.04 -3.09
N PRO A 49 8.51 -11.63 -2.21
CA PRO A 49 9.53 -10.66 -2.55
C PRO A 49 10.61 -11.21 -3.50
N LEU A 50 10.69 -12.53 -3.72
CA LEU A 50 11.59 -13.10 -4.73
C LEU A 50 11.04 -12.90 -6.15
N PHE A 51 9.72 -12.85 -6.31
CA PHE A 51 9.05 -12.68 -7.59
C PHE A 51 8.06 -11.51 -7.51
N PRO A 52 8.56 -10.28 -7.31
CA PRO A 52 7.70 -9.13 -7.07
C PRO A 52 6.97 -8.73 -8.36
N GLU A 53 5.75 -8.24 -8.19
CA GLU A 53 4.96 -7.63 -9.26
C GLU A 53 4.13 -6.49 -8.68
N PHE A 54 3.85 -5.47 -9.50
CA PHE A 54 2.93 -4.42 -9.12
C PHE A 54 1.49 -4.91 -9.24
N PHE A 55 0.69 -4.61 -8.22
CA PHE A 55 -0.76 -4.79 -8.26
C PHE A 55 -1.47 -3.58 -7.66
N ARG A 56 -2.72 -3.36 -8.07
CA ARG A 56 -3.58 -2.35 -7.47
C ARG A 56 -4.02 -2.82 -6.09
N SER A 57 -3.43 -2.23 -5.06
CA SER A 57 -3.73 -2.54 -3.66
C SER A 57 -5.06 -1.97 -3.18
N MET A 58 -5.57 -0.95 -3.89
CA MET A 58 -6.90 -0.38 -3.76
C MET A 58 -7.45 -0.05 -5.15
N ASP A 59 -8.76 -0.20 -5.31
CA ASP A 59 -9.51 0.28 -6.46
C ASP A 59 -10.98 0.47 -6.09
N MET A 60 -11.83 0.75 -7.08
CA MET A 60 -13.26 0.99 -6.88
C MET A 60 -14.03 -0.19 -6.26
N LEU A 61 -13.50 -1.41 -6.37
CA LEU A 61 -14.08 -2.61 -5.77
C LEU A 61 -13.44 -2.94 -4.41
N ARG A 62 -12.22 -2.46 -4.13
CA ARG A 62 -11.39 -2.82 -2.98
C ARG A 62 -10.95 -1.58 -2.20
N LYS A 63 -11.92 -0.86 -1.64
CA LYS A 63 -11.71 0.35 -0.84
C LYS A 63 -11.09 0.05 0.53
N TRP A 64 -10.40 1.04 1.11
CA TRP A 64 -9.72 0.96 2.42
C TRP A 64 -10.24 2.05 3.38
N THR A 65 -11.49 2.52 3.16
CA THR A 65 -12.24 3.53 3.92
C THR A 65 -11.86 4.97 3.62
N GLY A 66 -10.57 5.31 3.70
CA GLY A 66 -10.07 6.69 3.58
C GLY A 66 -9.25 6.95 2.31
N GLU A 67 -9.42 6.15 1.26
CA GLU A 67 -8.66 6.34 0.03
C GLU A 67 -9.02 7.63 -0.72
N ASN A 68 -8.04 8.19 -1.42
CA ASN A 68 -8.25 9.33 -2.31
C ASN A 68 -8.86 8.83 -3.63
N PRO A 69 -10.06 9.29 -4.03
CA PRO A 69 -10.69 8.89 -5.30
C PRO A 69 -9.86 9.28 -6.52
N ASP A 70 -9.02 10.31 -6.39
CA ASP A 70 -8.13 10.80 -7.44
C ASP A 70 -6.79 10.03 -7.52
N ALA A 71 -6.63 8.93 -6.79
CA ALA A 71 -5.38 8.20 -6.72
C ALA A 71 -5.48 6.74 -7.21
N MET A 72 -4.44 6.33 -7.94
CA MET A 72 -4.14 4.93 -8.18
C MET A 72 -3.07 4.46 -7.19
N TYR A 73 -3.34 3.32 -6.54
CA TYR A 73 -2.49 2.78 -5.48
C TYR A 73 -1.89 1.45 -5.89
N LEU A 74 -0.60 1.43 -6.19
CA LEU A 74 0.13 0.21 -6.51
C LEU A 74 0.98 -0.24 -5.34
N LYS A 75 1.17 -1.56 -5.23
CA LYS A 75 2.14 -2.16 -4.33
C LYS A 75 2.91 -3.27 -5.02
N ALA A 76 4.14 -3.48 -4.59
CA ALA A 76 4.93 -4.67 -4.89
C ALA A 76 5.59 -5.17 -3.59
N PRO A 77 5.64 -6.49 -3.35
CA PRO A 77 6.35 -7.05 -2.21
C PRO A 77 7.86 -6.81 -2.36
N ILE A 78 8.53 -6.50 -1.26
CA ILE A 78 9.99 -6.48 -1.18
C ILE A 78 10.39 -7.05 0.18
N ASP A 79 11.68 -7.32 0.37
CA ASP A 79 12.24 -7.57 1.69
C ASP A 79 13.37 -6.58 1.99
N GLY A 80 13.78 -6.52 3.26
CA GLY A 80 14.77 -5.57 3.73
C GLY A 80 16.19 -5.79 3.19
N GLN A 81 16.50 -6.97 2.67
CA GLN A 81 17.88 -7.41 2.42
C GLN A 81 18.23 -7.45 0.93
N GLY A 82 17.26 -7.72 0.07
CA GLY A 82 17.44 -7.81 -1.37
C GLY A 82 17.61 -6.45 -2.05
N PHE A 83 18.19 -6.48 -3.26
CA PHE A 83 18.21 -5.34 -4.17
C PHE A 83 17.14 -5.50 -5.25
N TYR A 84 16.37 -4.44 -5.48
CA TYR A 84 15.30 -4.40 -6.47
C TYR A 84 15.53 -3.27 -7.44
N ARG A 85 15.32 -3.54 -8.73
CA ARG A 85 15.30 -2.52 -9.77
C ARG A 85 13.86 -2.31 -10.21
N VAL A 86 13.40 -1.08 -10.03
CA VAL A 86 12.16 -0.58 -10.62
C VAL A 86 12.53 0.19 -11.88
N THR A 87 11.92 -0.18 -13.01
CA THR A 87 11.99 0.63 -14.22
C THR A 87 10.63 1.24 -14.48
N GLY A 88 10.62 2.44 -15.05
CA GLY A 88 9.36 3.02 -15.46
C GLY A 88 9.48 4.12 -16.49
N GLN A 89 8.33 4.43 -17.08
CA GLN A 89 8.18 5.49 -18.05
C GLN A 89 6.96 6.34 -17.70
N ALA A 90 7.22 7.63 -17.52
CA ALA A 90 6.18 8.64 -17.43
C ALA A 90 5.99 9.30 -18.80
N ALA A 91 4.77 9.77 -19.07
CA ALA A 91 4.52 10.74 -20.14
C ALA A 91 5.19 12.10 -19.80
N ASN A 92 4.68 13.22 -20.30
CA ASN A 92 5.32 14.53 -20.07
C ASN A 92 5.44 14.91 -18.58
N THR A 93 6.67 14.95 -18.05
CA THR A 93 6.99 15.24 -16.63
C THR A 93 7.30 16.72 -16.35
N LYS A 94 7.11 17.62 -17.31
CA LYS A 94 7.48 19.05 -17.15
C LYS A 94 6.72 19.72 -15.98
N GLU A 95 5.50 19.29 -15.69
CA GLU A 95 4.75 19.81 -14.53
C GLU A 95 5.38 19.38 -13.19
N TRP A 96 6.03 18.22 -13.10
CA TRP A 96 6.76 17.83 -11.88
C TRP A 96 7.95 18.75 -11.58
N LYS A 97 8.60 19.26 -12.64
CA LYS A 97 9.78 20.14 -12.51
C LYS A 97 9.43 21.59 -12.19
N THR A 98 8.23 22.03 -12.57
CA THR A 98 7.87 23.46 -12.55
C THR A 98 6.64 23.77 -11.70
N SER A 99 5.88 22.76 -11.31
CA SER A 99 4.55 22.84 -10.69
C SER A 99 3.48 23.58 -11.51
N LYS A 100 3.86 24.27 -12.59
CA LYS A 100 2.97 24.99 -13.51
C LYS A 100 2.07 24.00 -14.25
N ARG A 101 0.78 24.32 -14.27
CA ARG A 101 -0.24 23.58 -15.01
C ARG A 101 -0.31 24.05 -16.46
N GLY A 102 -1.01 23.27 -17.30
CA GLY A 102 -1.44 23.70 -18.63
C GLY A 102 -0.76 22.97 -19.78
N ILE A 103 -0.10 21.84 -19.50
CA ILE A 103 0.33 20.95 -20.58
C ILE A 103 -0.91 20.37 -21.26
N LYS A 104 -1.01 20.58 -22.58
CA LYS A 104 -2.03 19.99 -23.43
C LYS A 104 -1.61 18.59 -23.88
N GLY A 105 -2.56 17.68 -23.97
CA GLY A 105 -2.34 16.29 -24.39
C GLY A 105 -1.71 15.42 -23.30
N PRO A 106 -1.25 14.20 -23.67
CA PRO A 106 -0.75 13.20 -22.73
C PRO A 106 0.36 13.71 -21.83
N LYS A 107 0.18 13.59 -20.52
CA LYS A 107 1.14 14.04 -19.49
C LYS A 107 1.19 13.07 -18.32
N ALA A 108 2.26 13.15 -17.52
CA ALA A 108 2.41 12.29 -16.35
C ALA A 108 1.34 12.63 -15.28
N PRO A 109 1.03 11.70 -14.35
CA PRO A 109 0.09 11.98 -13.25
C PRO A 109 0.51 13.23 -12.49
N ARG A 110 -0.44 13.97 -11.92
CA ARG A 110 -0.16 15.25 -11.24
C ARG A 110 0.93 15.11 -10.18
N HIS A 111 0.91 14.01 -9.44
CA HIS A 111 1.91 13.69 -8.45
C HIS A 111 2.13 12.19 -8.37
N VAL A 112 3.38 11.77 -8.20
CA VAL A 112 3.71 10.37 -7.94
C VAL A 112 4.61 10.29 -6.71
N THR A 113 4.41 9.27 -5.89
CA THR A 113 5.26 8.96 -4.75
C THR A 113 5.58 7.47 -4.74
N PHE A 114 6.85 7.14 -4.55
CA PHE A 114 7.36 5.80 -4.29
C PHE A 114 7.85 5.78 -2.84
N GLN A 115 7.40 4.79 -2.06
CA GLN A 115 7.67 4.68 -0.63
C GLN A 115 8.03 3.24 -0.26
N THR A 116 9.13 3.05 0.45
CA THR A 116 9.41 1.78 1.13
C THR A 116 8.72 1.81 2.49
N VAL A 117 7.86 0.82 2.75
CA VAL A 117 7.07 0.75 4.00
C VAL A 117 7.23 -0.60 4.69
N SER A 118 7.33 -0.58 6.02
CA SER A 118 7.50 -1.79 6.83
C SER A 118 6.21 -2.59 7.01
N ASP A 119 5.06 -1.91 7.00
CA ASP A 119 3.76 -2.56 7.10
C ASP A 119 2.61 -1.61 6.73
N VAL A 120 1.38 -2.06 6.93
CA VAL A 120 0.16 -1.24 6.96
C VAL A 120 -0.57 -1.37 8.30
N PRO A 121 -1.47 -0.44 8.67
CA PRO A 121 -2.33 -0.62 9.83
C PRO A 121 -3.52 -1.56 9.54
N GLY A 122 -4.19 -1.97 10.60
CA GLY A 122 -5.39 -2.81 10.67
C GLY A 122 -5.17 -4.27 11.08
N HIS A 123 -3.93 -4.70 11.34
CA HIS A 123 -3.61 -6.13 11.54
C HIS A 123 -4.18 -6.74 12.81
N THR A 124 -4.30 -5.96 13.88
CA THR A 124 -4.83 -6.44 15.18
C THR A 124 -6.32 -6.16 15.36
N GLY A 125 -6.88 -5.25 14.56
CA GLY A 125 -8.24 -4.75 14.77
C GLY A 125 -8.36 -3.76 15.94
N GLU A 126 -7.25 -3.36 16.55
CA GLU A 126 -7.20 -2.51 17.73
C GLU A 126 -6.36 -1.25 17.47
N MET A 127 -6.78 -0.11 18.04
CA MET A 127 -6.05 1.16 17.89
C MET A 127 -4.67 1.15 18.56
N ALA A 128 -4.46 0.29 19.56
CA ALA A 128 -3.21 0.19 20.31
C ALA A 128 -2.00 -0.16 19.41
N GLU A 129 -2.21 -0.78 18.24
CA GLU A 129 -1.12 -1.10 17.32
C GLU A 129 -0.45 0.15 16.72
N MET A 130 -1.17 1.28 16.64
CA MET A 130 -0.65 2.53 16.09
C MET A 130 0.50 3.08 16.93
N GLN A 131 0.52 2.77 18.23
CA GLN A 131 1.59 3.14 19.16
C GLN A 131 2.81 2.21 19.08
N GLN A 132 2.72 1.11 18.34
CA GLN A 132 3.81 0.13 18.24
C GLN A 132 4.79 0.45 17.10
N CYS A 133 4.51 1.48 16.29
CA CYS A 133 5.29 1.87 15.12
C CYS A 133 5.64 0.67 14.21
N LYS A 134 4.67 -0.22 13.99
CA LYS A 134 4.82 -1.36 13.08
C LYS A 134 4.77 -0.92 11.62
N SER A 135 3.82 -0.06 11.29
CA SER A 135 3.68 0.56 9.97
C SER A 135 4.44 1.89 9.93
N GLN A 136 5.61 1.91 9.29
CA GLN A 136 6.44 3.10 9.10
C GLN A 136 6.91 3.20 7.66
N THR A 137 7.09 4.43 7.18
CA THR A 137 7.82 4.70 5.93
C THR A 137 9.31 4.81 6.24
N LEU A 138 10.14 4.06 5.52
CA LEU A 138 11.59 4.09 5.68
C LEU A 138 12.20 5.19 4.82
N ASP A 139 11.82 5.22 3.55
CA ASP A 139 12.33 6.16 2.56
C ASP A 139 11.28 6.47 1.50
N PHE A 140 11.44 7.61 0.82
CA PHE A 140 10.52 7.98 -0.25
C PHE A 140 11.16 8.89 -1.31
N ILE A 141 10.62 8.81 -2.52
CA ILE A 141 10.93 9.71 -3.63
C ILE A 141 9.62 10.09 -4.32
N THR A 142 9.55 11.29 -4.85
CA THR A 142 8.36 11.83 -5.50
C THR A 142 8.68 12.27 -6.92
N GLY A 143 7.66 12.51 -7.74
CA GLY A 143 7.85 13.06 -9.09
C GLY A 143 8.69 14.34 -9.12
N LEU A 144 8.70 15.13 -8.03
CA LEU A 144 9.45 16.38 -7.92
C LEU A 144 10.98 16.19 -7.90
N ASN A 145 11.45 15.09 -7.34
CA ASN A 145 12.88 14.78 -7.19
C ASN A 145 13.30 13.48 -7.91
N LEU A 146 12.37 12.82 -8.61
CA LEU A 146 12.64 11.66 -9.45
C LEU A 146 13.48 12.08 -10.68
N LEU A 147 14.68 11.52 -10.77
CA LEU A 147 15.55 11.67 -11.93
C LEU A 147 14.96 10.89 -13.10
N THR A 148 14.60 11.61 -14.16
CA THR A 148 14.06 11.08 -15.41
C THR A 148 14.91 11.56 -16.58
N ASP A 149 15.03 10.74 -17.62
CA ASP A 149 15.63 11.16 -18.88
C ASP A 149 14.68 12.08 -19.68
N ARG A 150 15.13 12.52 -20.86
CA ARG A 150 14.33 13.41 -21.73
C ARG A 150 13.03 12.78 -22.24
N LYS A 151 12.91 11.45 -22.19
CA LYS A 151 11.73 10.67 -22.62
C LYS A 151 10.84 10.26 -21.44
N GLY A 152 11.14 10.74 -20.22
CA GLY A 152 10.37 10.39 -19.02
C GLY A 152 10.70 9.01 -18.45
N ARG A 153 11.74 8.34 -18.95
CA ARG A 153 12.18 7.04 -18.42
C ARG A 153 13.01 7.22 -17.16
N PHE A 154 12.88 6.30 -16.22
CA PHE A 154 13.67 6.28 -15.00
C PHE A 154 13.99 4.86 -14.56
N GLU A 155 15.06 4.76 -13.77
CA GLU A 155 15.39 3.59 -12.98
C GLU A 155 15.43 4.00 -11.51
N LEU A 156 14.87 3.18 -10.64
CA LEU A 156 14.91 3.32 -9.19
C LEU A 156 15.47 2.02 -8.60
N LEU A 157 16.58 2.13 -7.87
CA LEU A 157 17.16 1.04 -7.11
C LEU A 157 16.63 1.06 -5.66
N ILE A 158 16.28 -0.10 -5.13
CA ILE A 158 15.88 -0.27 -3.73
C ILE A 158 16.84 -1.27 -3.10
N GLY A 159 17.31 -1.02 -1.88
CA GLY A 159 18.16 -1.95 -1.16
C GLY A 159 18.49 -1.51 0.26
N PRO A 160 19.14 -2.38 1.07
CA PRO A 160 19.44 -2.10 2.47
C PRO A 160 20.41 -0.92 2.64
N GLU A 161 21.28 -0.72 1.65
CA GLU A 161 22.24 0.37 1.59
C GLU A 161 22.47 0.82 0.14
N ARG A 162 22.81 2.10 -0.05
CA ARG A 162 23.10 2.64 -1.37
C ARG A 162 24.49 2.16 -1.82
N PRO A 163 24.64 1.52 -3.00
CA PRO A 163 25.96 1.17 -3.51
C PRO A 163 26.84 2.41 -3.69
N ALA A 164 28.12 2.32 -3.31
CA ALA A 164 29.03 3.49 -3.20
C ALA A 164 29.07 4.39 -4.46
N ASN A 165 28.97 3.79 -5.65
CA ASN A 165 29.05 4.50 -6.93
C ASN A 165 27.67 4.80 -7.56
N TYR A 166 26.56 4.47 -6.87
CA TYR A 166 25.22 4.67 -7.42
C TYR A 166 24.69 6.08 -7.15
N LYS A 167 24.50 6.87 -8.22
CA LYS A 167 24.00 8.25 -8.17
C LYS A 167 22.55 8.41 -8.64
N GLY A 168 21.88 7.31 -9.01
CA GLY A 168 20.50 7.31 -9.47
C GLY A 168 19.47 7.46 -8.34
N ASN A 169 18.21 7.32 -8.71
CA ASN A 169 17.09 7.26 -7.76
C ASN A 169 17.26 6.04 -6.87
N PHE A 170 17.24 6.22 -5.56
CA PHE A 170 17.45 5.15 -4.61
C PHE A 170 16.50 5.27 -3.43
N LEU A 171 15.99 4.14 -2.92
CA LEU A 171 15.25 4.06 -1.67
C LEU A 171 15.85 3.00 -0.75
N LEU A 172 15.96 3.31 0.54
CA LEU A 172 16.36 2.34 1.56
C LEU A 172 15.23 1.33 1.85
N SER A 173 15.55 0.04 1.82
CA SER A 173 14.68 -1.04 2.33
C SER A 173 14.97 -1.41 3.78
N ARG A 174 16.04 -0.88 4.39
CA ARG A 174 16.42 -1.10 5.79
C ARG A 174 16.89 0.19 6.42
N LYS A 175 16.35 0.55 7.59
CA LYS A 175 16.67 1.84 8.24
C LYS A 175 16.45 1.79 9.76
N LEU A 176 17.33 2.44 10.52
CA LEU A 176 17.09 2.73 11.94
C LEU A 176 15.99 3.80 12.03
N LEU A 177 14.86 3.45 12.63
CA LEU A 177 13.74 4.36 12.82
C LEU A 177 13.39 4.47 14.31
N ALA A 178 13.08 5.69 14.74
CA ALA A 178 12.52 5.95 16.05
C ALA A 178 11.03 5.59 16.08
N CYS A 179 10.55 5.19 17.25
CA CYS A 179 9.15 5.04 17.59
C CYS A 179 8.79 6.07 18.67
N PRO A 180 8.22 7.23 18.30
CA PRO A 180 7.95 8.31 19.24
C PRO A 180 7.01 7.91 20.38
N SER A 181 6.13 6.94 20.17
CA SER A 181 5.13 6.50 21.16
C SER A 181 5.72 5.77 22.37
N ASN A 182 6.95 5.24 22.27
CA ASN A 182 7.61 4.53 23.37
C ASN A 182 9.10 4.87 23.54
N ASP A 183 9.55 5.93 22.86
CA ASP A 183 10.94 6.44 22.91
C ASP A 183 12.02 5.39 22.60
N THR A 184 11.69 4.41 21.74
CA THR A 184 12.65 3.40 21.28
C THR A 184 13.09 3.65 19.85
N SER A 185 14.24 3.10 19.47
CA SER A 185 14.68 3.03 18.06
C SER A 185 15.00 1.59 17.70
N ALA A 186 14.59 1.17 16.50
CA ALA A 186 14.85 -0.17 16.00
C ALA A 186 15.14 -0.14 14.51
N ILE A 187 15.94 -1.09 14.05
CA ILE A 187 16.10 -1.33 12.61
C ILE A 187 14.77 -1.87 12.09
N LYS A 188 14.21 -1.18 11.09
CA LYS A 188 13.03 -1.59 10.35
C LYS A 188 13.43 -2.05 8.97
N GLU A 189 12.71 -3.04 8.47
CA GLU A 189 12.84 -3.57 7.13
C GLU A 189 11.53 -3.34 6.38
N ALA A 190 11.63 -2.90 5.13
CA ALA A 190 10.49 -2.70 4.26
C ALA A 190 9.95 -4.04 3.77
N LYS A 191 8.63 -4.17 3.77
CA LYS A 191 7.91 -5.32 3.20
C LYS A 191 7.23 -4.98 1.87
N TRP A 192 7.03 -3.71 1.62
CA TRP A 192 6.34 -3.23 0.42
C TRP A 192 7.02 -2.01 -0.17
N LEU A 193 7.09 -1.96 -1.49
CA LEU A 193 7.13 -0.71 -2.23
C LEU A 193 5.69 -0.26 -2.48
N ALA A 194 5.28 0.86 -1.88
CA ALA A 194 4.01 1.50 -2.15
C ALA A 194 4.20 2.63 -3.17
N VAL A 195 3.36 2.66 -4.20
CA VAL A 195 3.33 3.71 -5.21
C VAL A 195 1.96 4.36 -5.20
N ARG A 196 1.93 5.68 -5.12
CA ARG A 196 0.71 6.48 -5.25
C ARG A 196 0.86 7.40 -6.45
N GLU A 197 -0.03 7.24 -7.41
CA GLU A 197 -0.20 8.15 -8.54
C GLU A 197 -1.47 8.96 -8.29
N ILE A 198 -1.36 10.28 -8.23
CA ILE A 198 -2.49 11.20 -8.01
C ILE A 198 -2.75 11.93 -9.32
N PHE A 199 -4.01 11.92 -9.70
CA PHE A 199 -4.52 12.53 -10.92
C PHE A 199 -5.29 13.81 -10.58
N SER A 200 -5.22 14.80 -11.47
CA SER A 200 -6.01 16.03 -11.42
C SER A 200 -6.64 16.36 -12.76
N ASP A 201 -6.26 15.64 -13.82
CA ASP A 201 -6.79 15.72 -15.17
C ASP A 201 -6.83 14.31 -15.76
N TRP A 202 -7.80 13.52 -15.28
CA TRP A 202 -8.02 12.12 -15.65
C TRP A 202 -8.15 11.88 -17.16
N GLN A 203 -8.48 12.91 -17.95
CA GLN A 203 -8.60 12.80 -19.41
C GLN A 203 -7.23 12.76 -20.11
N ASN A 204 -6.21 13.44 -19.55
CA ASN A 204 -4.92 13.64 -20.22
C ASN A 204 -3.74 13.05 -19.46
N GLU A 205 -3.88 12.78 -18.17
CA GLU A 205 -2.83 12.20 -17.34
C GLU A 205 -2.79 10.68 -17.54
N ILE A 206 -1.63 10.20 -18.00
CA ILE A 206 -1.38 8.79 -18.29
C ILE A 206 -0.67 8.16 -17.10
N PRO A 207 -1.17 7.05 -16.54
CA PRO A 207 -0.48 6.31 -15.48
C PRO A 207 0.95 5.92 -15.86
N LEU A 208 1.79 5.66 -14.86
CA LEU A 208 3.14 5.19 -15.12
C LEU A 208 3.13 3.75 -15.68
N GLU A 209 3.98 3.51 -16.68
CA GLU A 209 4.39 2.15 -17.02
C GLU A 209 5.48 1.75 -16.03
N LEU A 210 5.29 0.65 -15.29
CA LEU A 210 6.17 0.23 -14.21
C LEU A 210 6.48 -1.27 -14.30
N ASP A 211 7.74 -1.61 -14.03
CA ASP A 211 8.21 -2.98 -13.85
C ASP A 211 9.12 -3.04 -12.61
N ILE A 212 9.14 -4.18 -11.94
CA ILE A 212 10.00 -4.42 -10.77
C ILE A 212 10.62 -5.81 -10.84
N VAL A 213 11.93 -5.88 -10.64
CA VAL A 213 12.68 -7.13 -10.60
C VAL A 213 13.62 -7.13 -9.41
N ARG A 214 13.67 -8.23 -8.67
CA ARG A 214 14.70 -8.47 -7.67
C ARG A 214 15.97 -9.02 -8.34
N LEU A 215 17.09 -8.35 -8.12
CA LEU A 215 18.30 -8.49 -8.95
C LEU A 215 18.99 -9.88 -8.87
N ASP A 216 18.91 -10.55 -7.71
CA ASP A 216 19.47 -11.89 -7.47
C ASP A 216 18.52 -13.04 -7.86
N SER A 217 17.29 -12.72 -8.27
CA SER A 217 16.26 -13.69 -8.68
C SER A 217 15.93 -13.66 -10.17
N ALA A 218 16.52 -12.73 -10.91
CA ALA A 218 16.20 -12.52 -12.31
C ALA A 218 16.46 -13.79 -13.15
N GLY A 219 15.45 -14.24 -13.88
CA GLY A 219 15.50 -15.47 -14.69
C GLY A 219 15.18 -16.76 -13.93
N LEU A 220 14.98 -16.70 -12.61
CA LEU A 220 14.44 -17.84 -11.86
C LEU A 220 12.95 -18.03 -12.16
N SER A 221 12.46 -19.25 -11.94
CA SER A 221 11.04 -19.57 -12.00
C SER A 221 10.47 -19.72 -10.60
N LYS A 222 9.28 -19.16 -10.37
CA LYS A 222 8.56 -19.31 -9.10
C LYS A 222 8.23 -20.80 -8.88
N PRO A 223 8.61 -21.39 -7.73
CA PRO A 223 8.30 -22.80 -7.47
C PRO A 223 6.79 -23.00 -7.29
N PRO A 224 6.27 -24.22 -7.50
CA PRO A 224 4.89 -24.56 -7.20
C PRO A 224 4.56 -24.27 -5.72
N ILE A 225 3.36 -23.76 -5.49
CA ILE A 225 2.88 -23.48 -4.13
C ILE A 225 2.63 -24.79 -3.36
N THR A 226 2.99 -24.82 -2.08
CA THR A 226 2.78 -25.98 -1.21
C THR A 226 1.48 -25.88 -0.42
N VAL A 227 1.00 -27.02 0.09
CA VAL A 227 -0.18 -27.08 0.98
C VAL A 227 0.05 -26.29 2.27
N GLU A 228 1.26 -26.35 2.83
CA GLU A 228 1.64 -25.59 4.02
C GLU A 228 1.52 -24.08 3.78
N GLN A 229 2.10 -23.59 2.67
CA GLN A 229 2.02 -22.19 2.28
C GLN A 229 0.56 -21.74 2.09
N LEU A 230 -0.26 -22.55 1.41
CA LEU A 230 -1.70 -22.25 1.24
C LEU A 230 -2.44 -22.22 2.57
N THR A 231 -2.16 -23.15 3.48
CA THR A 231 -2.79 -23.21 4.80
C THR A 231 -2.46 -21.98 5.64
N THR A 232 -1.21 -21.52 5.60
CA THR A 232 -0.81 -20.26 6.24
C THR A 232 -1.55 -19.07 5.65
N LYS A 233 -1.63 -18.96 4.32
CA LYS A 233 -2.35 -17.87 3.64
C LYS A 233 -3.83 -17.86 4.00
N LEU A 234 -4.50 -19.02 4.01
CA LEU A 234 -5.90 -19.15 4.43
C LEU A 234 -6.12 -18.69 5.88
N THR A 235 -5.20 -19.04 6.77
CA THR A 235 -5.23 -18.62 8.17
C THR A 235 -5.06 -17.11 8.31
N ASN A 236 -4.11 -16.52 7.57
CA ASN A 236 -3.91 -15.08 7.52
C ASN A 236 -5.15 -14.35 7.00
N ILE A 237 -5.74 -14.82 5.89
CA ILE A 237 -6.97 -14.25 5.33
C ILE A 237 -8.10 -14.25 6.36
N ALA A 238 -8.34 -15.39 7.00
CA ALA A 238 -9.41 -15.52 7.98
C ALA A 238 -9.23 -14.58 9.19
N LYS A 239 -7.99 -14.32 9.60
CA LYS A 239 -7.67 -13.41 10.70
C LYS A 239 -7.74 -11.94 10.29
N GLU A 240 -7.24 -11.59 9.12
CA GLU A 240 -7.00 -10.20 8.73
C GLU A 240 -8.30 -9.47 8.35
N VAL A 241 -9.25 -10.15 7.71
CA VAL A 241 -10.51 -9.51 7.25
C VAL A 241 -11.33 -8.88 8.40
N PRO A 242 -11.68 -9.58 9.50
CA PRO A 242 -12.41 -8.96 10.60
C PRO A 242 -11.61 -7.84 11.28
N ASN A 243 -10.29 -8.02 11.41
CA ASN A 243 -9.41 -7.03 12.03
C ASN A 243 -9.37 -5.73 11.24
N GLN A 244 -9.23 -5.80 9.92
CA GLN A 244 -9.23 -4.62 9.06
C GLN A 244 -10.55 -3.85 9.20
N ILE A 245 -11.70 -4.51 9.08
CA ILE A 245 -13.00 -3.84 9.20
C ILE A 245 -13.14 -3.16 10.56
N ARG A 246 -12.84 -3.89 11.65
CA ARG A 246 -12.92 -3.36 13.01
C ARG A 246 -12.02 -2.15 13.21
N PHE A 247 -10.76 -2.23 12.77
CA PHE A 247 -9.81 -1.14 12.89
C PHE A 247 -10.33 0.13 12.21
N TRP A 248 -10.86 0.01 10.99
CA TRP A 248 -11.36 1.19 10.27
C TRP A 248 -12.66 1.76 10.85
N ASN A 249 -13.53 0.94 11.43
CA ASN A 249 -14.67 1.45 12.20
C ASN A 249 -14.17 2.28 13.40
N LEU A 250 -13.19 1.78 14.15
CA LEU A 250 -12.59 2.50 15.28
C LEU A 250 -11.91 3.80 14.84
N ILE A 251 -11.24 3.82 13.68
CA ILE A 251 -10.68 5.05 13.13
C ILE A 251 -11.78 6.06 12.80
N MET A 252 -12.90 5.61 12.22
CA MET A 252 -14.00 6.47 11.79
C MET A 252 -14.91 6.93 12.96
N GLU A 253 -14.88 6.23 14.09
CA GLU A 253 -15.57 6.65 15.32
C GLU A 253 -15.14 8.06 15.77
N PHE A 254 -13.83 8.36 15.72
CA PHE A 254 -13.29 9.66 16.09
C PHE A 254 -13.79 10.84 15.22
N PRO A 255 -13.61 10.86 13.89
CA PRO A 255 -14.03 11.98 13.04
C PRO A 255 -15.56 12.09 12.86
N LEU A 256 -16.30 11.01 13.13
CA LEU A 256 -17.77 11.01 13.09
C LEU A 256 -18.41 11.33 14.45
N GLU A 257 -17.60 11.54 15.49
CA GLU A 257 -18.03 11.93 16.84
C GLU A 257 -19.06 10.96 17.46
N VAL A 258 -19.05 9.69 17.04
CA VAL A 258 -20.09 8.70 17.38
C VAL A 258 -20.24 8.49 18.89
N ALA A 259 -19.17 8.69 19.68
CA ALA A 259 -19.20 8.58 21.14
C ALA A 259 -18.93 9.87 21.93
N ARG A 260 -18.81 11.05 21.28
CA ARG A 260 -18.25 12.25 21.95
C ARG A 260 -19.17 13.47 22.10
N ASP A 261 -20.44 13.36 21.77
CA ASP A 261 -21.44 14.42 21.97
C ASP A 261 -22.40 14.17 23.15
N ALA A 262 -21.98 13.41 24.17
CA ALA A 262 -22.75 13.19 25.40
C ALA A 262 -22.12 13.90 26.62
#